data_AF-A0A349PVQ6-F1
#
_entry.id   AF-A0A349PVQ6-F1
#
_cell.length_a   1.000
_cell.length_b   1.000
_cell.length_c   1.000
_cell.angle_alpha   90.00
_cell.angle_beta   90.00
_cell.angle_gamma   90.00
#
_symmetry.space_group_name_H-M   'P 1'
#
loop_
_entity.id
_entity.type
_entity.pdbx_description
1 polymer ?
#
loop_
_entity_poly.entity_id
_entity_poly.type
_entity_poly.pdbx_seq_one_letter_code
_entity_poly.pdbx_strand_id
1 'polypeptide(L)' 'DRSFSFVTKTPPAAVLIKKECNIESGSGVPNKTKVATISKASVQKIAEMKMRDLNASTLESAMSMIAGTARSMGVVVEE' A
#
# COMPACT_ATOMS: atom_id res chain seq x y z
N ASP A 1 18.17 -26.10 -20.51
CA ASP A 1 16.85 -25.87 -21.12
C ASP A 1 16.45 -24.41 -20.84
N ARG A 2 15.69 -23.75 -21.72
CA ARG A 2 15.33 -22.32 -21.57
C ARG A 2 14.05 -22.14 -20.74
N SER A 3 13.89 -22.98 -19.72
CA SER A 3 12.68 -23.06 -18.89
C SER A 3 12.79 -22.05 -17.74
N PHE A 4 11.73 -21.29 -17.48
CA PHE A 4 11.62 -20.45 -16.29
C PHE A 4 10.23 -20.60 -15.67
N SER A 5 10.15 -20.46 -14.34
CA SER A 5 8.91 -20.43 -13.58
C SER A 5 8.78 -19.08 -12.88
N PHE A 6 7.54 -18.61 -12.73
CA PHE A 6 7.24 -17.40 -11.98
C PHE A 6 5.93 -17.57 -11.21
N VAL A 7 5.77 -16.78 -10.15
CA VAL A 7 4.58 -16.77 -9.30
C VAL A 7 4.02 -15.35 -9.29
N THR A 8 2.73 -15.23 -9.58
CA THR A 8 2.01 -13.95 -9.53
C THR A 8 1.57 -13.64 -8.11
N LYS A 9 2.13 -12.57 -7.53
CA LYS A 9 1.73 -12.04 -6.22
C LYS A 9 0.57 -11.05 -6.31
N THR A 10 0.06 -10.59 -5.18
CA THR A 10 -0.90 -9.48 -5.13
C THR A 10 -0.33 -8.19 -5.73
N PRO A 11 -1.23 -7.32 -6.24
CA PRO A 11 -0.84 -6.01 -6.72
C PRO A 11 0.01 -5.23 -5.70
N PRO A 12 0.96 -4.39 -6.15
CA PRO A 12 1.77 -3.56 -5.27
C PRO A 12 0.91 -2.68 -4.36
N ALA A 13 1.32 -2.48 -3.11
CA ALA A 13 0.60 -1.65 -2.14
C ALA A 13 0.35 -0.22 -2.69
N ALA A 14 1.35 0.36 -3.36
CA ALA A 14 1.23 1.68 -3.98
C ALA A 14 0.08 1.79 -4.99
N VAL A 15 -0.17 0.74 -5.79
CA VAL A 15 -1.26 0.74 -6.78
C VAL A 15 -2.61 0.66 -6.10
N LEU A 16 -2.72 -0.15 -5.04
CA LEU A 16 -3.94 -0.28 -4.26
C LEU A 16 -4.27 1.03 -3.51
N ILE A 17 -3.26 1.68 -2.92
CA ILE A 17 -3.42 2.99 -2.26
C ILE A 17 -3.88 4.04 -3.27
N LYS A 18 -3.25 4.11 -4.45
CA LYS A 18 -3.68 5.01 -5.54
C LYS A 18 -5.14 4.82 -5.93
N LYS A 19 -5.57 3.56 -6.05
CA LYS A 19 -6.95 3.21 -6.41
C LYS A 19 -7.95 3.63 -5.33
N GLU A 20 -7.64 3.38 -4.06
CA GLU A 20 -8.52 3.78 -2.94
C GLU A 20 -8.54 5.30 -2.74
N CYS A 21 -7.44 6.00 -3.06
CA CYS A 21 -7.37 7.47 -3.00
C CYS A 21 -7.83 8.18 -4.29
N ASN A 22 -8.15 7.43 -5.35
CA ASN A 22 -8.46 7.94 -6.68
C ASN A 22 -7.41 8.92 -7.26
N ILE A 23 -6.12 8.59 -7.13
CA ILE A 23 -5.00 9.39 -7.65
C ILE A 23 -4.18 8.61 -8.69
N GLU A 24 -3.65 9.30 -9.70
CA GLU A 24 -2.80 8.67 -10.73
C GLU A 24 -1.33 8.59 -10.30
N SER A 25 -0.84 9.62 -9.59
CA SER A 25 0.55 9.75 -9.15
C SER A 25 0.66 10.05 -7.65
N GLY A 26 1.74 9.57 -7.02
CA GLY A 26 2.13 10.00 -5.69
C GLY A 26 2.82 11.37 -5.71
N SER A 27 3.15 11.88 -4.53
CA SER A 27 3.89 13.14 -4.37
C SER A 27 5.34 13.01 -4.84
N GLY A 28 5.81 13.97 -5.64
CA GLY A 28 7.23 14.13 -5.95
C GLY A 28 8.08 14.57 -4.74
N VAL A 29 7.43 15.10 -3.69
CA VAL A 29 8.07 15.49 -2.43
C VAL A 29 7.20 15.03 -1.24
N PRO A 30 7.17 13.71 -0.92
CA PRO A 30 6.22 13.08 0.00
C PRO A 30 6.13 13.68 1.40
N ASN A 31 7.24 14.22 1.90
CA ASN A 31 7.34 14.80 3.24
C ASN A 31 6.78 16.23 3.32
N LYS A 32 6.62 16.93 2.18
CA LYS A 32 6.15 18.32 2.11
C LYS A 32 4.77 18.42 1.49
N THR A 33 4.58 17.80 0.32
CA THR A 33 3.33 17.88 -0.43
C THR A 33 2.50 16.64 -0.17
N LYS A 34 1.35 16.81 0.48
CA LYS A 34 0.35 15.76 0.65
C LYS A 34 -0.60 15.78 -0.53
N VAL A 35 -0.82 14.61 -1.14
CA VAL A 35 -1.58 14.49 -2.41
C VAL A 35 -2.93 13.79 -2.24
N ALA A 36 -3.14 13.07 -1.14
CA ALA A 36 -4.41 12.44 -0.79
C ALA A 36 -4.45 12.07 0.69
N THR A 37 -5.64 11.69 1.16
CA THR A 37 -5.88 11.04 2.45
C THR A 37 -6.45 9.63 2.22
N ILE A 38 -6.15 8.70 3.14
CA ILE A 38 -6.70 7.35 3.14
C ILE A 38 -7.20 7.01 4.54
N SER A 39 -8.39 6.43 4.64
CA SER A 39 -8.96 6.00 5.92
C SER A 39 -8.26 4.75 6.46
N LYS A 40 -8.24 4.59 7.79
CA LYS A 40 -7.74 3.37 8.43
C LYS A 40 -8.49 2.10 7.98
N ALA A 41 -9.78 2.22 7.68
CA ALA A 41 -10.58 1.12 7.14
C ALA A 41 -10.09 0.68 5.75
N SER A 42 -9.78 1.62 4.85
CA SER A 42 -9.18 1.30 3.54
C SER A 42 -7.78 0.70 3.69
N VAL A 43 -6.96 1.20 4.63
CA VAL A 43 -5.65 0.60 4.95
C VAL A 43 -5.78 -0.84 5.43
N GLN A 44 -6.75 -1.12 6.30
CA GLN A 44 -7.05 -2.48 6.77
C GLN A 44 -7.43 -3.40 5.62
N LYS A 45 -8.36 -2.98 4.76
CA LYS A 45 -8.79 -3.75 3.58
C LYS A 45 -7.62 -4.08 2.64
N ILE A 46 -6.70 -3.13 2.42
CA ILE A 46 -5.49 -3.37 1.62
C ILE A 46 -4.57 -4.37 2.33
N ALA A 47 -4.39 -4.24 3.65
CA ALA A 47 -3.55 -5.12 4.45
C ALA A 47 -4.08 -6.57 4.44
N GLU A 48 -5.38 -6.77 4.62
CA GLU A 48 -6.03 -8.08 4.54
C GLU A 48 -5.82 -8.74 3.17
N MET A 49 -6.00 -7.97 2.08
CA MET A 49 -5.78 -8.46 0.72
C MET A 49 -4.33 -8.87 0.47
N LYS A 50 -3.36 -8.10 0.99
CA LYS A 50 -1.93 -8.36 0.81
C LYS A 50 -1.35 -9.34 1.82
N MET A 51 -2.07 -9.71 2.88
CA MET A 51 -1.54 -10.47 4.01
C MET A 51 -0.82 -11.76 3.58
N ARG A 52 -1.35 -12.46 2.56
CA ARG A 52 -0.74 -13.67 1.99
C ARG A 52 0.65 -13.48 1.37
N ASP A 53 1.00 -12.25 0.99
CA ASP A 53 2.29 -11.89 0.40
C ASP A 53 3.19 -11.09 1.35
N LEU A 54 2.65 -10.63 2.47
CA LEU A 54 3.39 -9.90 3.49
C LEU A 54 4.03 -10.88 4.47
N ASN A 55 5.12 -10.44 5.09
CA ASN A 55 5.79 -11.16 6.19
C ASN A 55 5.24 -10.76 7.57
N ALA A 56 4.11 -10.06 7.62
CA ALA A 56 3.50 -9.59 8.85
C ALA A 56 2.90 -10.77 9.64
N SER A 57 3.10 -10.78 10.96
CA SER A 57 2.51 -11.76 11.87
C SER A 57 1.10 -11.39 12.32
N THR A 58 0.77 -10.11 12.32
CA THR A 58 -0.54 -9.57 12.72
C THR A 58 -1.08 -8.62 11.67
N LEU A 59 -2.41 -8.47 11.65
CA LEU A 59 -3.08 -7.49 10.78
C LEU A 59 -2.61 -6.07 11.07
N GLU A 60 -2.37 -5.73 12.34
CA GLU A 60 -1.85 -4.42 12.73
C GLU A 60 -0.45 -4.15 12.15
N SER A 61 0.44 -5.16 12.17
CA SER A 61 1.76 -5.06 11.54
C SER A 61 1.63 -4.85 10.03
N ALA A 62 0.73 -5.59 9.37
CA ALA A 62 0.45 -5.42 7.96
C ALA A 62 -0.10 -4.01 7.64
N MET A 63 -1.03 -3.50 8.44
CA MET A 63 -1.54 -2.14 8.33
C MET A 63 -0.43 -1.10 8.48
N SER A 64 0.50 -1.28 9.42
CA SER A 64 1.65 -0.40 9.60
C SER A 64 2.56 -0.37 8.35
N MET A 65 2.78 -1.52 7.70
CA MET A 65 3.53 -1.59 6.44
C MET A 65 2.84 -0.84 5.30
N ILE A 66 1.51 -1.00 5.17
CA ILE A 66 0.72 -0.25 4.17
C ILE A 66 0.73 1.25 4.47
N ALA A 67 0.58 1.64 5.74
CA ALA A 67 0.65 3.03 6.18
C ALA A 67 2.04 3.65 5.94
N GLY A 68 3.12 2.88 6.06
CA GLY A 68 4.46 3.30 5.67
C GLY A 68 4.56 3.62 4.18
N THR A 69 3.93 2.79 3.34
CA THR A 69 3.86 3.02 1.88
C THR A 69 3.03 4.26 1.55
N ALA A 70 1.88 4.47 2.22
CA ALA A 70 1.07 5.67 2.04
C ALA A 70 1.88 6.94 2.36
N ARG A 71 2.60 6.94 3.50
CA ARG A 71 3.44 8.06 3.93
C ARG A 71 4.56 8.36 2.93
N SER A 72 5.25 7.33 2.40
CA SER A 72 6.31 7.52 1.40
C SER A 72 5.80 7.99 0.04
N MET A 73 4.49 7.92 -0.21
CA MET A 73 3.83 8.45 -1.40
C MET A 73 3.24 9.85 -1.19
N GLY A 74 3.32 10.41 0.02
CA GLY A 74 2.67 11.67 0.37
C GLY A 74 1.17 11.55 0.58
N VAL A 75 0.67 10.35 0.88
CA VAL A 75 -0.71 10.11 1.30
C VAL A 75 -0.77 10.12 2.83
N VAL A 76 -1.72 10.88 3.37
CA VAL A 76 -1.96 10.97 4.82
C VAL A 76 -2.90 9.84 5.23
N VAL A 77 -2.55 9.13 6.31
CA VAL A 77 -3.44 8.12 6.89
C VAL A 77 -4.27 8.79 7.97
N GLU A 78 -5.58 8.82 7.78
CA GLU A 78 -6.53 9.28 8.79
C GLU A 78 -6.81 8.16 9.80
N GLU A 79 -7.04 8.53 11.06
CA GLU A 79 -7.30 7.60 12.17
C GLU A 79 -8.56 6.75 11.98
#